data_AF-A0A3P1VTG5-F1
#
_entry.id   AF-A0A3P1VTG5-F1
#
_cell.length_a   1.000
_cell.length_b   1.000
_cell.length_c   1.000
_cell.angle_alpha   90.00
_cell.angle_beta   90.00
_cell.angle_gamma   90.00
#
_symmetry.space_group_name_H-M   'P 1'
#
loop_
_entity.id
_entity.type
_entity.pdbx_description
1 polymer ?
#
loop_
_entity_poly.entity_id
_entity_poly.type
_entity_poly.pdbx_seq_one_letter_code
_entity_poly.pdbx_strand_id
1 'polypeptide(L)'
;MAIVSVLMSVGTIIMYFFLSLFIPFLTYLIPYYKITKVNLYKKKYSLVINIVVSLILYVISPSFLIYYLIFPYTMEFTFYLFNKLTRRIQVYNRIVIMSIIPTILILIYLYINRVEIINIINLLPQLEEFKKLGAENIYRFQETMIYISQNIVSQVFKYVFLATFFLFLTLIPGTYKLWKLSCYWIVPYILILWSQRFLNISHNIFWENNIVEIIKYIFVWYGIKNLYVLIEKIGVKSNILKHGISILFGLSYPMVVFVIGALASFEFIEVKEIRI
;
A
#
# COMPACT_ATOMS: atom_id res chain seq x y z
N MET A 1 -16.84 -32.75 6.27
CA MET A 1 -17.18 -31.33 6.02
C MET A 1 -16.05 -30.37 6.41
N ALA A 2 -15.50 -30.44 7.65
CA ALA A 2 -14.42 -29.54 8.11
C ALA A 2 -13.10 -29.63 7.32
N ILE A 3 -12.69 -30.83 6.90
CA ILE A 3 -11.44 -31.03 6.12
C ILE A 3 -11.55 -30.38 4.73
N VAL A 4 -12.71 -30.54 4.07
CA VAL A 4 -12.98 -29.94 2.76
C VAL A 4 -12.97 -28.42 2.83
N SER A 5 -13.54 -27.82 3.89
CA SER A 5 -13.48 -26.36 4.08
C SER A 5 -12.06 -25.83 4.32
N VAL A 6 -11.21 -26.61 5.01
CA VAL A 6 -9.79 -26.26 5.23
C VAL A 6 -9.03 -26.30 3.91
N LEU A 7 -9.17 -27.39 3.13
CA LEU A 7 -8.51 -27.53 1.82
C LEU A 7 -8.93 -26.44 0.84
N MET A 8 -10.22 -26.12 0.76
CA MET A 8 -10.71 -25.02 -0.08
C MET A 8 -10.12 -23.67 0.35
N SER A 9 -10.06 -23.41 1.66
CA SER A 9 -9.45 -22.18 2.19
C SER A 9 -7.98 -22.07 1.82
N VAL A 10 -7.21 -23.14 1.98
CA VAL A 10 -5.80 -23.22 1.58
C VAL A 10 -5.65 -22.96 0.08
N GLY A 11 -6.45 -23.61 -0.77
CA GLY A 11 -6.43 -23.41 -2.22
C GLY A 11 -6.73 -21.97 -2.63
N THR A 12 -7.74 -21.34 -2.03
CA THR A 12 -8.08 -19.93 -2.32
C THR A 12 -6.97 -18.97 -1.89
N ILE A 13 -6.32 -19.19 -0.74
CA ILE A 13 -5.21 -18.35 -0.28
C ILE A 13 -4.01 -18.47 -1.23
N ILE A 14 -3.68 -19.68 -1.66
CA ILE A 14 -2.60 -19.93 -2.62
C ILE A 14 -2.90 -19.28 -3.96
N MET A 15 -4.14 -19.41 -4.46
CA MET A 15 -4.57 -18.75 -5.69
C MET A 15 -4.43 -17.23 -5.58
N TYR A 16 -4.91 -16.62 -4.49
CA TYR A 16 -4.75 -15.18 -4.26
C TYR A 16 -3.29 -14.76 -4.11
N PHE A 17 -2.44 -15.61 -3.52
CA PHE A 17 -1.00 -15.37 -3.45
C PHE A 17 -0.38 -15.29 -4.85
N PHE A 18 -0.60 -16.29 -5.71
CA PHE A 18 -0.08 -16.25 -7.08
C PHE A 18 -0.64 -15.09 -7.89
N LEU A 19 -1.92 -14.80 -7.76
CA LEU A 19 -2.57 -13.65 -8.39
C LEU A 19 -1.92 -12.32 -7.94
N SER A 20 -1.54 -12.21 -6.66
CA SER A 20 -0.85 -11.04 -6.12
C SER A 20 0.58 -10.86 -6.62
N LEU A 21 1.24 -11.92 -7.09
CA LEU A 21 2.57 -11.81 -7.72
C LEU A 21 2.48 -11.06 -9.07
N PHE A 22 1.37 -11.22 -9.80
CA PHE A 22 1.13 -10.49 -11.05
C PHE A 22 0.61 -9.07 -10.82
N ILE A 23 -0.29 -8.91 -9.84
CA ILE A 23 -0.93 -7.64 -9.53
C ILE A 23 -0.74 -7.35 -8.03
N PRO A 24 0.34 -6.66 -7.63
CA PRO A 24 0.75 -6.53 -6.24
C PRO A 24 -0.32 -5.98 -5.29
N PHE A 25 -1.16 -5.04 -5.77
CA PHE A 25 -2.19 -4.48 -4.91
C PHE A 25 -3.28 -5.50 -4.53
N LEU A 26 -3.50 -6.56 -5.33
CA LEU A 26 -4.47 -7.64 -5.03
C LEU A 26 -4.05 -8.52 -3.85
N THR A 27 -2.86 -8.30 -3.28
CA THR A 27 -2.43 -8.95 -2.03
C THR A 27 -3.48 -8.82 -0.93
N TYR A 28 -4.27 -7.74 -0.89
CA TYR A 28 -5.31 -7.52 0.11
C TYR A 28 -6.37 -8.64 0.17
N LEU A 29 -6.58 -9.39 -0.91
CA LEU A 29 -7.54 -10.48 -0.97
C LEU A 29 -7.21 -11.59 0.05
N ILE A 30 -5.93 -11.82 0.31
CA ILE A 30 -5.45 -12.82 1.26
C ILE A 30 -5.89 -12.47 2.70
N PRO A 31 -5.46 -11.33 3.30
CA PRO A 31 -5.91 -10.95 4.62
C PRO A 31 -7.43 -10.75 4.67
N TYR A 32 -8.06 -10.20 3.62
CA TYR A 32 -9.53 -10.08 3.55
C TYR A 32 -10.23 -11.43 3.72
N TYR A 33 -9.83 -12.44 2.94
CA TYR A 33 -10.40 -13.78 3.01
C TYR A 33 -10.16 -14.42 4.38
N LYS A 34 -8.95 -14.27 4.93
CA LYS A 34 -8.60 -14.83 6.24
C LYS A 34 -9.41 -14.19 7.37
N ILE A 35 -9.54 -12.87 7.35
CA ILE A 35 -10.30 -12.12 8.36
C ILE A 35 -11.80 -12.46 8.31
N THR A 36 -12.38 -12.57 7.11
CA THR A 36 -13.83 -12.71 6.94
C THR A 36 -14.33 -14.15 6.88
N LYS A 37 -13.60 -15.06 6.23
CA LYS A 37 -14.03 -16.45 5.99
C LYS A 37 -13.33 -17.44 6.90
N VAL A 38 -12.00 -17.34 7.03
CA VAL A 38 -11.23 -18.31 7.84
C VAL A 38 -11.51 -18.14 9.33
N ASN A 39 -11.61 -16.90 9.80
CA ASN A 39 -11.83 -16.62 11.22
C ASN A 39 -13.22 -17.07 11.74
N LEU A 40 -14.19 -17.30 10.84
CA LEU A 40 -15.50 -17.88 11.19
C LEU A 40 -15.37 -19.33 11.68
N TYR A 41 -14.32 -20.04 11.28
CA TYR A 41 -14.15 -21.46 11.60
C TYR A 41 -13.51 -21.73 12.98
N LYS A 42 -13.35 -20.73 13.86
CA LYS A 42 -12.66 -20.77 15.18
C LYS A 42 -11.12 -20.72 15.08
N LYS A 43 -10.46 -20.14 16.10
CA LYS A 43 -9.00 -19.89 16.15
C LYS A 43 -8.10 -21.09 15.81
N LYS A 44 -8.48 -22.31 16.22
CA LYS A 44 -7.68 -23.52 15.96
C LYS A 44 -7.53 -23.81 14.46
N TYR A 45 -8.57 -23.60 13.67
CA TYR A 45 -8.57 -23.88 12.23
C TYR A 45 -7.79 -22.81 11.43
N SER A 46 -7.83 -21.55 11.86
CA SER A 46 -7.02 -20.48 11.28
C SER A 46 -5.50 -20.79 11.36
N LEU A 47 -5.07 -21.33 12.50
CA LEU A 47 -3.67 -21.71 12.71
C LEU A 47 -3.26 -22.87 11.78
N VAL A 48 -4.10 -23.91 11.65
CA VAL A 48 -3.85 -25.02 10.72
C VAL A 48 -3.73 -24.54 9.28
N ILE A 49 -4.64 -23.67 8.83
CA ILE A 49 -4.60 -23.11 7.47
C ILE A 49 -3.30 -22.35 7.23
N ASN A 50 -2.85 -21.53 8.18
CA ASN A 50 -1.59 -20.79 8.05
C ASN A 50 -0.38 -21.73 7.94
N ILE A 51 -0.31 -22.76 8.77
CA ILE A 51 0.78 -23.76 8.71
C ILE A 51 0.79 -24.46 7.35
N VAL A 52 -0.36 -24.93 6.89
CA VAL A 52 -0.46 -25.66 5.61
C VAL A 52 -0.10 -24.76 4.43
N VAL A 53 -0.59 -23.52 4.39
CA VAL A 53 -0.22 -22.55 3.35
C VAL A 53 1.29 -22.29 3.39
N SER A 54 1.88 -22.05 4.56
CA SER A 54 3.31 -21.81 4.70
C SER A 54 4.16 -23.00 4.22
N LEU A 55 3.76 -24.24 4.54
CA LEU A 55 4.44 -25.45 4.07
C LEU A 55 4.37 -25.58 2.54
N ILE A 56 3.19 -25.38 1.94
CA ILE A 56 3.04 -25.47 0.48
C ILE A 56 3.88 -24.41 -0.22
N LEU A 57 3.85 -23.16 0.26
CA LEU A 57 4.66 -22.10 -0.31
C LEU A 57 6.15 -22.41 -0.20
N TYR A 58 6.62 -22.92 0.94
CA TYR A 58 8.01 -23.31 1.14
C TYR A 58 8.46 -24.42 0.18
N VAL A 59 7.62 -25.44 -0.03
CA VAL A 59 7.90 -26.54 -0.96
C VAL A 59 7.98 -26.05 -2.41
N ILE A 60 7.16 -25.08 -2.80
CA ILE A 60 7.20 -24.48 -4.15
C ILE A 60 8.45 -23.61 -4.29
N SER A 61 8.65 -22.64 -3.39
CA SER A 61 9.91 -21.93 -3.25
C SER A 61 10.05 -21.28 -1.86
N PRO A 62 11.22 -21.37 -1.21
CA PRO A 62 11.45 -20.71 0.07
C PRO A 62 11.19 -19.19 0.03
N SER A 63 11.47 -18.54 -1.10
CA SER A 63 11.24 -17.10 -1.29
C SER A 63 9.75 -16.73 -1.25
N PHE A 64 8.85 -17.60 -1.75
CA PHE A 64 7.41 -17.35 -1.67
C PHE A 64 6.88 -17.34 -0.24
N LEU A 65 7.41 -18.21 0.63
CA LEU A 65 7.09 -18.16 2.05
C LEU A 65 7.49 -16.80 2.64
N ILE A 66 8.68 -16.30 2.30
CA ILE A 66 9.16 -15.00 2.79
C ILE A 66 8.24 -13.87 2.32
N TYR A 67 7.87 -13.84 1.03
CA TYR A 67 6.94 -12.83 0.51
C TYR A 67 5.58 -12.86 1.21
N TYR A 68 5.06 -14.06 1.45
CA TYR A 68 3.81 -14.26 2.18
C TYR A 68 3.89 -13.75 3.64
N LEU A 69 4.99 -14.03 4.33
CA LEU A 69 5.19 -13.59 5.71
C LEU A 69 5.36 -12.06 5.80
N ILE A 70 6.16 -11.48 4.90
CA ILE A 70 6.46 -10.05 4.93
C ILE A 70 5.21 -9.22 4.63
N PHE A 71 4.43 -9.59 3.61
CA PHE A 71 3.38 -8.69 3.12
C PHE A 71 1.97 -9.07 3.60
N PRO A 72 1.29 -10.12 3.07
CA PRO A 72 -0.08 -10.41 3.47
C PRO A 72 -0.22 -10.78 4.94
N TYR A 73 0.73 -11.53 5.51
CA TYR A 73 0.67 -11.92 6.92
C TYR A 73 0.88 -10.72 7.86
N THR A 74 1.87 -9.85 7.60
CA THR A 74 2.05 -8.61 8.38
C THR A 74 0.84 -7.70 8.28
N MET A 75 0.22 -7.59 7.11
CA MET A 75 -1.00 -6.78 6.93
C MET A 75 -2.16 -7.31 7.79
N GLU A 76 -2.37 -8.63 7.83
CA GLU A 76 -3.36 -9.26 8.71
C GLU A 76 -3.03 -9.05 10.20
N PHE A 77 -1.77 -9.30 10.58
CA PHE A 77 -1.32 -9.17 11.96
C PHE A 77 -1.52 -7.74 12.48
N THR A 78 -1.08 -6.76 11.70
CA THR A 78 -1.23 -5.33 12.06
C THR A 78 -2.70 -4.93 12.10
N PHE A 79 -3.56 -5.45 11.21
CA PHE A 79 -5.00 -5.22 11.27
C PHE A 79 -5.60 -5.66 12.62
N TYR A 80 -5.29 -6.88 13.07
CA TYR A 80 -5.75 -7.38 14.37
C TYR A 80 -5.20 -6.57 15.53
N LEU A 81 -3.93 -6.17 15.46
CA LEU A 81 -3.26 -5.37 16.48
C LEU A 81 -3.95 -4.01 16.64
N PHE A 82 -4.20 -3.28 15.55
CA PHE A 82 -4.88 -1.98 15.57
C PHE A 82 -6.32 -2.08 16.04
N ASN A 83 -7.03 -3.17 15.69
CA ASN A 83 -8.41 -3.36 16.12
C ASN A 83 -8.51 -3.66 17.63
N LYS A 84 -7.46 -4.26 18.22
CA LYS A 84 -7.40 -4.57 19.66
C LYS A 84 -6.88 -3.41 20.50
N LEU A 85 -5.76 -2.80 20.11
CA LEU A 85 -5.01 -1.85 20.95
C LEU A 85 -5.37 -0.38 20.71
N THR A 86 -5.81 -0.03 19.50
CA THR A 86 -5.80 1.37 19.05
C THR A 86 -7.08 1.77 18.33
N ARG A 87 -8.23 1.43 18.95
CA ARG A 87 -9.57 1.86 18.47
C ARG A 87 -9.72 3.37 18.35
N ARG A 88 -8.93 4.15 19.10
CA ARG A 88 -8.96 5.63 19.10
C ARG A 88 -8.29 6.24 17.85
N ILE A 89 -7.46 5.49 17.12
CA ILE A 89 -6.81 6.01 15.91
C ILE A 89 -7.81 5.99 14.75
N GLN A 90 -7.91 7.09 14.01
CA GLN A 90 -8.74 7.20 12.82
C GLN A 90 -8.34 6.16 11.76
N VAL A 91 -9.32 5.70 10.98
CA VAL A 91 -9.11 4.61 10.01
C VAL A 91 -8.03 4.95 8.99
N TYR A 92 -8.02 6.17 8.46
CA TYR A 92 -7.04 6.55 7.43
C TYR A 92 -5.60 6.58 7.99
N ASN A 93 -5.41 7.08 9.20
CA ASN A 93 -4.10 7.03 9.87
C ASN A 93 -3.62 5.58 10.07
N ARG A 94 -4.54 4.64 10.39
CA ARG A 94 -4.21 3.22 10.47
C ARG A 94 -3.75 2.66 9.13
N ILE A 95 -4.42 3.01 8.02
CA ILE A 95 -4.01 2.62 6.66
C ILE A 95 -2.57 3.05 6.39
N VAL A 96 -2.22 4.31 6.68
CA VAL A 96 -0.85 4.82 6.49
C VAL A 96 0.16 4.01 7.32
N ILE A 97 -0.07 3.85 8.63
CA ILE A 97 0.88 3.15 9.52
C ILE A 97 1.00 1.67 9.14
N MET A 98 -0.12 1.00 8.85
CA MET A 98 -0.15 -0.39 8.41
C MET A 98 0.54 -0.59 7.06
N SER A 99 0.73 0.48 6.27
CA SER A 99 1.46 0.42 5.02
C SER A 99 2.97 0.64 5.22
N ILE A 100 3.36 1.47 6.18
CA ILE A 100 4.77 1.71 6.51
C ILE A 100 5.46 0.43 6.99
N ILE A 101 4.80 -0.37 7.85
CA ILE A 101 5.42 -1.56 8.46
C ILE A 101 5.85 -2.60 7.40
N PRO A 102 4.96 -3.10 6.50
CA PRO A 102 5.38 -4.02 5.45
C PRO A 102 6.35 -3.38 4.46
N THR A 103 6.23 -2.07 4.18
CA THR A 103 7.19 -1.37 3.32
C THR A 103 8.61 -1.47 3.87
N ILE A 104 8.80 -1.21 5.17
CA ILE A 104 10.11 -1.33 5.81
C ILE A 104 10.63 -2.77 5.72
N LEU A 105 9.79 -3.77 6.00
CA LEU A 105 10.20 -5.17 5.92
C LEU A 105 10.59 -5.59 4.48
N ILE A 106 9.86 -5.14 3.46
CA ILE A 106 10.20 -5.37 2.06
C ILE A 106 11.55 -4.71 1.72
N LEU A 107 11.79 -3.47 2.16
CA LEU A 107 13.04 -2.77 1.90
C LEU A 107 14.23 -3.44 2.59
N ILE A 108 14.06 -3.95 3.82
CA ILE A 108 15.08 -4.77 4.50
C ILE A 108 15.38 -6.02 3.68
N TYR A 109 14.36 -6.72 3.21
CA TYR A 109 14.54 -7.91 2.37
C TYR A 109 15.26 -7.59 1.06
N LEU A 110 14.88 -6.51 0.37
CA LEU A 110 15.56 -6.06 -0.86
C LEU A 110 17.02 -5.68 -0.58
N TYR A 111 17.30 -5.02 0.55
CA TYR A 111 18.65 -4.65 0.94
C TYR A 111 19.55 -5.86 1.21
N ILE A 112 19.01 -6.88 1.88
CA ILE A 112 19.72 -8.14 2.13
C ILE A 112 20.07 -8.83 0.80
N ASN A 113 19.14 -8.88 -0.15
CA ASN A 113 19.32 -9.57 -1.43
C ASN A 113 19.87 -8.69 -2.57
N ARG A 114 20.35 -7.47 -2.26
CA ARG A 114 20.72 -6.47 -3.27
C ARG A 114 21.75 -6.95 -4.30
N VAL A 115 22.71 -7.78 -3.88
CA VAL A 115 23.79 -8.28 -4.75
C VAL A 115 23.23 -9.17 -5.84
N GLU A 116 22.37 -10.12 -5.46
CA GLU A 116 21.72 -11.03 -6.40
C GLU A 116 20.79 -10.28 -7.36
N ILE A 117 20.04 -9.31 -6.84
CA ILE A 117 19.17 -8.44 -7.64
C ILE A 117 19.99 -7.67 -8.70
N ILE A 118 21.09 -7.04 -8.31
CA ILE A 118 21.98 -6.31 -9.23
C ILE A 118 22.54 -7.24 -10.30
N ASN A 119 22.94 -8.45 -9.92
CA ASN A 119 23.44 -9.44 -10.88
C ASN A 119 22.36 -9.81 -11.91
N ILE A 120 21.13 -10.08 -11.48
CA ILE A 120 20.00 -10.38 -12.37
C ILE A 120 19.72 -9.21 -13.32
N ILE A 121 19.69 -7.98 -12.80
CA ILE A 121 19.46 -6.76 -13.58
C ILE A 121 20.53 -6.57 -14.66
N ASN A 122 21.80 -6.88 -14.35
CA ASN A 122 22.90 -6.73 -15.30
C ASN A 122 22.91 -7.84 -16.37
N LEU A 123 22.39 -9.03 -16.06
CA LEU A 123 22.30 -10.15 -16.99
C LEU A 123 21.11 -10.02 -17.96
N LEU A 124 19.99 -9.44 -17.52
CA LEU A 124 18.77 -9.28 -18.32
C LEU A 124 19.02 -8.63 -19.71
N PRO A 125 19.73 -7.49 -19.83
CA PRO A 125 20.06 -6.88 -21.11
C PRO A 125 20.94 -7.74 -22.03
N GLN A 126 21.64 -8.73 -21.47
CA GLN A 126 22.57 -9.57 -22.20
C GLN A 126 21.89 -10.78 -22.85
N LEU A 127 20.67 -11.11 -22.41
CA LEU A 127 19.86 -12.20 -22.95
C LEU A 127 19.55 -11.97 -24.43
N GLU A 128 19.71 -13.01 -25.24
CA GLU A 128 19.55 -12.93 -26.70
C GLU A 128 18.14 -12.50 -27.10
N GLU A 129 17.12 -12.96 -26.37
CA GLU A 129 15.73 -12.52 -26.52
C GLU A 129 15.55 -11.03 -26.26
N PHE A 130 16.28 -10.49 -25.28
CA PHE A 130 16.21 -9.07 -24.95
C PHE A 130 16.94 -8.21 -26.00
N LYS A 131 18.03 -8.72 -26.57
CA LYS A 131 18.73 -8.08 -27.69
C LYS A 131 17.87 -8.02 -28.96
N LYS A 132 17.04 -9.04 -29.21
CA LYS A 132 16.08 -9.05 -30.33
C LYS A 132 15.03 -7.93 -30.25
N LEU A 133 14.79 -7.37 -29.06
CA LEU A 133 13.89 -6.22 -28.89
C LEU A 133 14.51 -4.91 -29.39
N GLY A 134 15.80 -4.89 -29.75
CA GLY A 134 16.49 -3.71 -30.28
C GLY A 134 17.05 -2.78 -29.19
N ALA A 135 18.06 -2.00 -29.58
CA ALA A 135 18.83 -1.15 -28.66
C ALA A 135 17.98 -0.09 -27.93
N GLU A 136 16.93 0.42 -28.58
CA GLU A 136 16.03 1.41 -27.97
C GLU A 136 15.28 0.83 -26.75
N ASN A 137 14.79 -0.41 -26.84
CA ASN A 137 14.08 -1.05 -25.73
C ASN A 137 15.02 -1.37 -24.57
N ILE A 138 16.29 -1.68 -24.86
CA ILE A 138 17.32 -1.86 -23.84
C ILE A 138 17.59 -0.55 -23.10
N TYR A 139 17.72 0.55 -23.84
CA TYR A 139 17.91 1.88 -23.24
C TYR A 139 16.73 2.27 -22.35
N ARG A 140 15.49 2.12 -22.86
CA ARG A 140 14.27 2.37 -22.07
C ARG A 140 14.23 1.52 -20.80
N PHE A 141 14.60 0.24 -20.90
CA PHE A 141 14.70 -0.62 -19.72
C PHE A 141 15.71 -0.09 -18.71
N GLN A 142 16.92 0.26 -19.14
CA GLN A 142 17.93 0.84 -18.25
C GLN A 142 17.44 2.12 -17.57
N GLU A 143 16.79 3.01 -18.31
CA GLU A 143 16.19 4.23 -17.76
C GLU A 143 15.12 3.91 -16.71
N THR A 144 14.23 2.93 -16.98
CA THR A 144 13.25 2.50 -15.98
C THR A 144 13.89 1.89 -14.74
N MET A 145 14.99 1.14 -14.88
CA MET A 145 15.71 0.57 -13.74
C MET A 145 16.38 1.64 -12.88
N ILE A 146 16.93 2.70 -13.51
CA ILE A 146 17.47 3.86 -12.80
C ILE A 146 16.34 4.58 -12.05
N TYR A 147 15.21 4.82 -12.71
CA TYR A 147 14.05 5.46 -12.08
C TYR A 147 13.52 4.65 -10.89
N ILE A 148 13.39 3.33 -11.03
CA ILE A 148 12.98 2.42 -9.94
C ILE A 148 13.99 2.50 -8.81
N SER A 149 15.29 2.43 -9.11
CA SER A 149 16.35 2.50 -8.11
C SER A 149 16.26 3.79 -7.29
N GLN A 150 16.05 4.93 -7.94
CA GLN A 150 15.93 6.23 -7.28
C GLN A 150 14.65 6.38 -6.44
N ASN A 151 13.57 5.67 -6.80
CA ASN A 151 12.24 5.83 -6.17
C ASN A 151 11.74 4.57 -5.45
N ILE A 152 12.60 3.59 -5.20
CA ILE A 152 12.19 2.24 -4.75
C ILE A 152 11.35 2.29 -3.47
N VAL A 153 11.69 3.15 -2.52
CA VAL A 153 10.99 3.31 -1.23
C VAL A 153 9.56 3.76 -1.47
N SER A 154 9.38 4.80 -2.30
CA SER A 154 8.05 5.33 -2.64
C SER A 154 7.24 4.35 -3.47
N GLN A 155 7.87 3.61 -4.40
CA GLN A 155 7.17 2.64 -5.24
C GLN A 155 6.65 1.45 -4.43
N VAL A 156 7.50 0.87 -3.58
CA VAL A 156 7.07 -0.20 -2.65
C VAL A 156 5.94 0.29 -1.76
N PHE A 157 6.07 1.49 -1.19
CA PHE A 157 5.01 2.08 -0.37
C PHE A 157 3.69 2.23 -1.14
N LYS A 158 3.71 2.73 -2.39
CA LYS A 158 2.50 2.93 -3.21
C LYS A 158 1.70 1.62 -3.37
N TYR A 159 2.37 0.50 -3.68
CA TYR A 159 1.70 -0.80 -3.81
C TYR A 159 1.16 -1.33 -2.48
N VAL A 160 1.95 -1.24 -1.42
CA VAL A 160 1.55 -1.67 -0.07
C VAL A 160 0.37 -0.83 0.45
N PHE A 161 0.41 0.48 0.20
CA PHE A 161 -0.64 1.42 0.55
C PHE A 161 -1.94 1.11 -0.18
N LEU A 162 -1.90 0.88 -1.49
CA LEU A 162 -3.08 0.49 -2.25
C LEU A 162 -3.71 -0.79 -1.72
N ALA A 163 -2.91 -1.84 -1.50
CA ALA A 163 -3.42 -3.09 -0.96
C ALA A 163 -4.08 -2.86 0.41
N THR A 164 -3.44 -2.11 1.31
CA THR A 164 -4.00 -1.79 2.63
C THR A 164 -5.28 -0.96 2.51
N PHE A 165 -5.31 0.02 1.62
CA PHE A 165 -6.49 0.86 1.37
C PHE A 165 -7.68 0.01 0.89
N PHE A 166 -7.46 -0.88 -0.08
CA PHE A 166 -8.50 -1.81 -0.57
C PHE A 166 -8.93 -2.83 0.48
N LEU A 167 -8.03 -3.28 1.36
CA LEU A 167 -8.40 -4.11 2.51
C LEU A 167 -9.45 -3.41 3.37
N PHE A 168 -9.22 -2.16 3.75
CA PHE A 168 -10.19 -1.39 4.54
C PHE A 168 -11.47 -1.09 3.75
N LEU A 169 -11.35 -0.79 2.45
CA LEU A 169 -12.49 -0.48 1.60
C LEU A 169 -13.42 -1.68 1.46
N THR A 170 -12.87 -2.90 1.45
CA THR A 170 -13.65 -4.14 1.38
C THR A 170 -14.17 -4.60 2.74
N LEU A 171 -13.44 -4.37 3.83
CA LEU A 171 -13.86 -4.78 5.17
C LEU A 171 -14.93 -3.86 5.78
N ILE A 172 -14.80 -2.53 5.62
CA ILE A 172 -15.70 -1.54 6.23
C ILE A 172 -16.16 -0.45 5.24
N PRO A 173 -16.69 -0.82 4.06
CA PRO A 173 -17.06 0.12 2.99
C PRO A 173 -18.01 1.23 3.45
N GLY A 174 -18.97 0.91 4.32
CA GLY A 174 -19.97 1.85 4.83
C GLY A 174 -19.39 3.03 5.61
N THR A 175 -18.14 2.93 6.06
CA THR A 175 -17.47 3.98 6.85
C THR A 175 -16.56 4.89 6.03
N TYR A 176 -16.38 4.62 4.73
CA TYR A 176 -15.39 5.30 3.87
C TYR A 176 -15.45 6.85 3.95
N LYS A 177 -16.67 7.39 3.97
CA LYS A 177 -16.93 8.84 4.08
C LYS A 177 -16.35 9.47 5.35
N LEU A 178 -16.35 8.69 6.43
CA LEU A 178 -15.94 9.11 7.77
C LEU A 178 -14.43 8.98 8.01
N TRP A 179 -13.68 8.39 7.07
CA TRP A 179 -12.24 8.20 7.26
C TRP A 179 -11.55 9.56 7.29
N LYS A 180 -10.86 9.89 8.38
CA LYS A 180 -10.12 11.14 8.52
C LYS A 180 -8.61 10.85 8.56
N LEU A 181 -7.84 11.70 7.90
CA LEU A 181 -6.39 11.73 7.92
C LEU A 181 -5.95 12.90 8.80
N SER A 182 -5.00 12.67 9.70
CA SER A 182 -4.44 13.74 10.52
C SER A 182 -3.53 14.65 9.69
N CYS A 183 -3.61 15.96 9.94
CA CYS A 183 -2.69 16.93 9.35
C CYS A 183 -1.21 16.67 9.70
N TYR A 184 -0.88 15.92 10.76
CA TYR A 184 0.51 15.63 11.11
C TYR A 184 1.31 14.96 9.99
N TRP A 185 0.66 14.23 9.09
CA TRP A 185 1.32 13.60 7.94
C TRP A 185 1.85 14.60 6.90
N ILE A 186 1.35 15.85 6.87
CA ILE A 186 1.88 16.89 5.97
C ILE A 186 3.13 17.56 6.51
N VAL A 187 3.38 17.46 7.82
CA VAL A 187 4.48 18.18 8.49
C VAL A 187 5.84 17.84 7.89
N PRO A 188 6.21 16.55 7.66
CA PRO A 188 7.50 16.23 7.06
C PRO A 188 7.66 16.80 5.64
N TYR A 189 6.57 16.88 4.87
CA TYR A 189 6.59 17.47 3.52
C TYR A 189 6.90 18.97 3.58
N ILE A 190 6.26 19.71 4.49
CA ILE A 190 6.52 21.14 4.69
C ILE A 190 7.96 21.36 5.16
N LEU A 191 8.44 20.55 6.11
CA LEU A 191 9.81 20.68 6.62
C LEU A 191 10.87 20.44 5.55
N ILE A 192 10.70 19.43 4.69
CA ILE A 192 11.63 19.15 3.58
C ILE A 192 11.65 20.33 2.61
N LEU A 193 10.49 20.81 2.16
CA LEU A 193 10.42 21.94 1.23
C LEU A 193 10.97 23.23 1.83
N TRP A 194 10.68 23.50 3.11
CA TRP A 194 11.20 24.66 3.80
C TRP A 194 12.72 24.60 3.94
N SER A 195 13.26 23.42 4.27
CA SER A 195 14.70 23.20 4.36
C SER A 195 15.40 23.42 3.02
N GLN A 196 14.85 22.87 1.93
CA GLN A 196 15.37 23.05 0.56
C GLN A 196 15.38 24.51 0.13
N ARG A 197 14.34 25.27 0.48
CA ARG A 197 14.18 26.65 0.02
C ARG A 197 14.95 27.66 0.86
N PHE A 198 15.13 27.40 2.17
CA PHE A 198 15.59 28.43 3.10
C PHE A 198 16.83 28.06 3.91
N LEU A 199 17.18 26.77 4.07
CA LEU A 199 18.24 26.36 4.99
C LEU A 199 19.56 25.92 4.35
N ASN A 200 19.66 25.78 3.02
CA ASN A 200 20.90 25.37 2.32
C ASN A 200 21.63 24.17 2.98
N ILE A 201 20.88 23.26 3.62
CA ILE A 201 21.44 22.09 4.29
C ILE A 201 21.84 21.09 3.20
N SER A 202 22.92 20.33 3.38
CA SER A 202 23.24 19.25 2.46
C SER A 202 22.11 18.20 2.48
N HIS A 203 21.46 18.03 1.33
CA HIS A 203 20.24 17.24 1.16
C HIS A 203 20.54 15.84 0.66
N ASN A 204 19.96 14.81 1.30
CA ASN A 204 19.98 13.47 0.72
C ASN A 204 18.80 13.33 -0.26
N ILE A 205 19.07 13.68 -1.52
CA ILE A 205 18.10 13.72 -2.63
C ILE A 205 17.27 12.43 -2.71
N PHE A 206 17.91 11.28 -2.46
CA PHE A 206 17.22 9.99 -2.49
C PHE A 206 16.09 9.92 -1.46
N TRP A 207 16.38 10.20 -0.19
CA TRP A 207 15.37 10.09 0.87
C TRP A 207 14.31 11.16 0.77
N GLU A 208 14.70 12.38 0.42
CA GLU A 208 13.77 13.49 0.28
C GLU A 208 12.73 13.23 -0.81
N ASN A 209 13.17 12.83 -2.00
CA ASN A 209 12.27 12.51 -3.11
C ASN A 209 11.30 11.40 -2.72
N ASN A 210 11.79 10.34 -2.09
CA ASN A 210 10.93 9.22 -1.69
C ASN A 210 9.91 9.62 -0.61
N ILE A 211 10.31 10.38 0.40
CA ILE A 211 9.40 10.83 1.47
C ILE A 211 8.35 11.79 0.90
N VAL A 212 8.77 12.75 0.06
CA VAL A 212 7.87 13.71 -0.59
C VAL A 212 6.85 12.97 -1.46
N GLU A 213 7.27 12.00 -2.26
CA GLU A 213 6.39 11.20 -3.10
C GLU A 213 5.41 10.34 -2.29
N ILE A 214 5.85 9.76 -1.17
CA ILE A 214 4.98 9.03 -0.24
C ILE A 214 3.89 9.95 0.31
N ILE A 215 4.26 11.14 0.80
CA ILE A 215 3.31 12.07 1.39
C ILE A 215 2.33 12.57 0.32
N LYS A 216 2.82 12.98 -0.86
CA LYS A 216 1.94 13.32 -1.99
C LYS A 216 0.93 12.21 -2.25
N TYR A 217 1.38 10.96 -2.32
CA TYR A 217 0.51 9.82 -2.60
C TYR A 217 -0.57 9.61 -1.53
N ILE A 218 -0.20 9.69 -0.25
CA ILE A 218 -1.15 9.60 0.89
C ILE A 218 -2.26 10.65 0.75
N PHE A 219 -1.86 11.89 0.46
CA PHE A 219 -2.77 13.02 0.36
C PHE A 219 -3.59 13.04 -0.94
N VAL A 220 -3.05 12.53 -2.05
CA VAL A 220 -3.83 12.31 -3.29
C VAL A 220 -4.97 11.34 -3.02
N TRP A 221 -4.70 10.18 -2.41
CA TRP A 221 -5.77 9.22 -2.09
C TRP A 221 -6.77 9.76 -1.07
N TYR A 222 -6.33 10.63 -0.16
CA TYR A 222 -7.23 11.27 0.79
C TYR A 222 -8.08 12.34 0.08
N GLY A 223 -7.50 13.08 -0.86
CA GLY A 223 -8.21 13.97 -1.76
C GLY A 223 -9.25 13.24 -2.61
N ILE A 224 -8.92 12.06 -3.16
CA ILE A 224 -9.86 11.18 -3.88
C ILE A 224 -11.06 10.83 -2.99
N LYS A 225 -10.79 10.48 -1.73
CA LYS A 225 -11.87 10.23 -0.76
C LYS A 225 -12.73 11.47 -0.54
N ASN A 226 -12.15 12.66 -0.44
CA ASN A 226 -12.94 13.89 -0.24
C ASN A 226 -13.71 14.28 -1.50
N LEU A 227 -13.18 14.03 -2.70
CA LEU A 227 -13.93 14.13 -3.95
C LEU A 227 -15.14 13.18 -3.95
N TYR A 228 -14.99 11.94 -3.49
CA TYR A 228 -16.13 11.02 -3.32
C TYR A 228 -17.24 11.63 -2.45
N VAL A 229 -16.88 12.28 -1.34
CA VAL A 229 -17.84 12.96 -0.44
C VAL A 229 -18.47 14.18 -1.12
N LEU A 230 -17.70 14.95 -1.90
CA LEU A 230 -18.23 16.09 -2.66
C LEU A 230 -19.21 15.64 -3.76
N ILE A 231 -18.88 14.60 -4.51
CA ILE A 231 -19.75 14.03 -5.55
C ILE A 231 -21.07 13.53 -4.96
N GLU A 232 -21.04 13.00 -3.75
CA GLU A 232 -22.27 12.66 -3.02
C GLU A 232 -23.13 13.89 -2.72
N LYS A 233 -22.52 15.00 -2.28
CA LYS A 233 -23.24 16.27 -2.04
C LYS A 233 -23.85 16.86 -3.31
N ILE A 234 -23.27 16.56 -4.49
CA ILE A 234 -23.80 16.94 -5.81
C ILE A 234 -25.02 16.08 -6.22
N GLY A 235 -25.30 14.98 -5.50
CA GLY A 235 -26.53 14.18 -5.68
C GLY A 235 -26.33 12.84 -6.38
N VAL A 236 -25.09 12.39 -6.63
CA VAL A 236 -24.83 11.07 -7.22
C VAL A 236 -25.08 9.97 -6.18
N LYS A 237 -26.12 9.16 -6.40
CA LYS A 237 -26.53 8.10 -5.45
C LYS A 237 -25.69 6.82 -5.54
N SER A 238 -25.22 6.45 -6.73
CA SER A 238 -24.48 5.19 -6.92
C SER A 238 -23.08 5.26 -6.32
N ASN A 239 -22.77 4.36 -5.38
CA ASN A 239 -21.45 4.27 -4.76
C ASN A 239 -20.35 3.94 -5.77
N ILE A 240 -20.65 3.09 -6.76
CA ILE A 240 -19.72 2.71 -7.82
C ILE A 240 -19.36 3.93 -8.67
N LEU A 241 -20.37 4.71 -9.07
CA LEU A 241 -20.14 5.93 -9.85
C LEU A 241 -19.35 6.95 -9.04
N LYS A 242 -19.65 7.14 -7.75
CA LYS A 242 -18.88 8.04 -6.88
C LYS A 242 -17.41 7.65 -6.82
N HIS A 243 -17.10 6.37 -6.61
CA HIS A 243 -15.72 5.89 -6.62
C HIS A 243 -15.05 6.04 -7.99
N GLY A 244 -15.75 5.68 -9.06
CA GLY A 244 -15.23 5.80 -10.42
C GLY A 244 -14.86 7.23 -10.78
N ILE A 245 -15.79 8.17 -10.56
CA ILE A 245 -15.58 9.61 -10.83
C ILE A 245 -14.46 10.15 -9.93
N SER A 246 -14.47 9.85 -8.63
CA SER A 246 -13.46 10.39 -7.72
C SER A 246 -12.05 9.88 -8.03
N ILE A 247 -11.91 8.60 -8.41
CA ILE A 247 -10.64 8.01 -8.81
C ILE A 247 -10.18 8.57 -10.15
N LEU A 248 -11.09 8.68 -11.14
CA LEU A 248 -10.77 9.22 -12.46
C LEU A 248 -10.23 10.65 -12.34
N PHE A 249 -10.98 11.56 -11.69
CA PHE A 249 -10.49 12.92 -11.44
C PHE A 249 -9.23 12.94 -10.58
N GLY A 250 -9.17 12.07 -9.58
CA GLY A 250 -8.04 11.86 -8.69
C GLY A 250 -6.71 11.63 -9.40
N LEU A 251 -6.74 10.69 -10.35
CA LEU A 251 -5.58 10.24 -11.08
C LEU A 251 -5.26 11.14 -12.28
N SER A 252 -6.26 11.79 -12.88
CA SER A 252 -6.05 12.78 -13.96
C SER A 252 -5.42 14.08 -13.45
N TYR A 253 -5.77 14.53 -12.25
CA TYR A 253 -5.31 15.81 -11.69
C TYR A 253 -4.70 15.66 -10.28
N PRO A 254 -3.63 14.85 -10.13
CA PRO A 254 -3.11 14.46 -8.82
C PRO A 254 -2.65 15.66 -7.99
N MET A 255 -2.09 16.71 -8.61
CA MET A 255 -1.64 17.89 -7.86
C MET A 255 -2.79 18.69 -7.26
N VAL A 256 -3.89 18.87 -8.00
CA VAL A 256 -5.10 19.54 -7.50
C VAL A 256 -5.71 18.73 -6.35
N VAL A 257 -5.77 17.41 -6.54
CA VAL A 257 -6.34 16.48 -5.57
C VAL A 257 -5.49 16.40 -4.31
N PHE A 258 -4.16 16.47 -4.45
CA PHE A 258 -3.23 16.59 -3.33
C PHE A 258 -3.55 17.82 -2.47
N VAL A 259 -3.74 18.99 -3.09
CA VAL A 259 -4.09 20.23 -2.36
C VAL A 259 -5.43 20.09 -1.64
N ILE A 260 -6.45 19.53 -2.31
CA ILE A 260 -7.75 19.26 -1.68
C ILE A 260 -7.59 18.33 -0.47
N GLY A 261 -6.82 17.25 -0.60
CA GLY A 261 -6.50 16.34 0.48
C GLY A 261 -5.79 17.03 1.63
N ALA A 262 -4.77 17.84 1.34
CA ALA A 262 -4.00 18.57 2.35
C ALA A 262 -4.89 19.52 3.14
N LEU A 263 -5.69 20.36 2.47
CA LEU A 263 -6.62 21.30 3.11
C LEU A 263 -7.66 20.56 3.97
N ALA A 264 -8.26 19.49 3.46
CA ALA A 264 -9.25 18.70 4.19
C ALA A 264 -8.67 17.95 5.40
N SER A 265 -7.35 17.83 5.54
CA SER A 265 -6.73 17.24 6.74
C SER A 265 -6.66 18.20 7.92
N PHE A 266 -6.76 19.52 7.66
CA PHE A 266 -6.77 20.56 8.69
C PHE A 266 -8.12 20.72 9.39
N GLU A 267 -9.20 20.06 8.92
CA GLU A 267 -10.44 19.90 9.69
C GLU A 267 -10.22 19.22 11.07
N PHE A 268 -9.01 18.68 11.32
CA PHE A 268 -8.57 18.19 12.62
C PHE A 268 -8.26 19.29 13.65
N ILE A 269 -7.95 20.51 13.21
CA ILE A 269 -7.77 21.66 14.10
C ILE A 269 -9.15 22.23 14.40
N GLU A 270 -9.90 21.59 15.29
CA GLU A 270 -10.93 22.30 16.04
C GLU A 270 -10.20 23.38 16.84
N VAL A 271 -10.19 24.62 16.33
CA VAL A 271 -9.84 25.79 17.13
C VAL A 271 -10.90 25.84 18.21
N LYS A 272 -10.62 25.24 19.38
CA LYS A 272 -11.36 25.56 20.58
C LYS A 272 -11.15 27.04 20.78
N GLU A 273 -12.21 27.83 20.54
CA GLU A 273 -12.26 29.21 20.97
C GLU A 273 -11.93 29.20 22.46
N ILE A 274 -10.70 29.61 22.80
CA ILE A 274 -10.37 29.98 24.16
C ILE A 274 -11.14 31.28 24.34
N ARG A 275 -12.34 31.18 24.93
CA ARG A 275 -13.03 32.36 25.44
C ARG A 275 -12.13 32.93 26.54
N ILE A 276 -11.51 34.07 26.26
CA ILE A 276 -10.87 34.94 27.25
C ILE A 276 -11.96 35.71 27.97
#